data_AF-A0A8J6NSV0-F1
#
_entry.id   AF-A0A8J6NSV0-F1
#
_cell.length_a   1.000
_cell.length_b   1.000
_cell.length_c   1.000
_cell.angle_alpha   90.00
_cell.angle_beta   90.00
_cell.angle_gamma   90.00
#
_symmetry.space_group_name_H-M   'P 1'
#
loop_
_entity.id
_entity.type
_entity.pdbx_description
1 polymer ?
#
loop_
_entity_poly.entity_id
_entity_poly.type
_entity_poly.pdbx_seq_one_letter_code
_entity_poly.pdbx_strand_id
1 'polypeptide(L)'
;MSTDTKLAVLDRIYEIYDDFVGKLDVACQKYCTRCCTCNVTLTTLEGYQLAEYLVSSGQTNVFAKLQTAAYRRRFQPRVTINALAELCRQGKDCPDEAGDPAWGPCPLLFDNECPSYAARPFGCRCMVSKHICLETGYADMDPLVLTVNNVCLQYIEHVDGQGYSGNLTDVLTFMASAANCQKYRTGGLNFPPAGLIANRPVKVLMIPPEHRRELKPILNALNSIHFPMES
;
A
#
# COMPACT_ATOMS: atom_id res chain seq x y z
N MET A 1 -7.45 -12.26 14.15
CA MET A 1 -7.74 -10.83 14.42
C MET A 1 -8.97 -10.45 13.59
N SER A 2 -9.98 -9.81 14.18
CA SER A 2 -11.15 -9.35 13.42
C SER A 2 -10.76 -8.25 12.43
N THR A 3 -11.55 -8.06 11.36
CA THR A 3 -11.29 -7.00 10.38
C THR A 3 -11.32 -5.61 11.01
N ASP A 4 -12.23 -5.35 11.95
CA ASP A 4 -12.31 -4.06 12.63
C ASP A 4 -11.04 -3.77 13.45
N THR A 5 -10.46 -4.78 14.10
CA THR A 5 -9.16 -4.62 14.77
C THR A 5 -8.02 -4.40 13.78
N LYS A 6 -8.00 -5.11 12.64
CA LYS A 6 -6.99 -4.88 11.59
C LYS A 6 -7.06 -3.44 11.06
N LEU A 7 -8.26 -2.91 10.84
CA LEU A 7 -8.47 -1.54 10.39
C LEU A 7 -7.99 -0.52 11.42
N ALA A 8 -8.31 -0.71 12.71
CA ALA A 8 -7.82 0.17 13.77
C ALA A 8 -6.27 0.18 13.85
N VAL A 9 -5.64 -0.97 13.64
CA VAL A 9 -4.18 -1.08 13.55
C VAL A 9 -3.64 -0.35 12.32
N LEU A 10 -4.28 -0.52 11.15
CA LEU A 10 -3.91 0.17 9.91
C LEU A 10 -3.96 1.70 10.08
N ASP A 11 -5.05 2.21 10.65
CA ASP A 11 -5.23 3.64 10.93
C ASP A 11 -4.10 4.15 11.84
N ARG A 12 -3.74 3.39 12.87
CA ARG A 12 -2.63 3.75 13.76
C ARG A 12 -1.26 3.75 13.04
N ILE A 13 -1.03 2.83 12.11
CA ILE A 13 0.18 2.84 11.26
C ILE A 13 0.20 4.10 10.39
N TYR A 14 -0.94 4.48 9.82
CA TYR A 14 -1.07 5.71 9.02
C TYR A 14 -0.80 6.96 9.86
N GLU A 15 -1.33 7.06 11.07
CA GLU A 15 -1.07 8.18 11.99
C GLU A 15 0.43 8.31 12.33
N ILE A 16 1.10 7.19 12.65
CA ILE A 16 2.54 7.20 12.95
C ILE A 16 3.35 7.68 11.74
N TYR A 17 2.94 7.27 10.54
CA TYR A 17 3.60 7.70 9.31
C TYR A 17 3.33 9.16 8.99
N ASP A 18 2.08 9.62 9.12
CA ASP A 18 1.71 11.02 8.90
C ASP A 18 2.44 11.95 9.90
N ASP A 19 2.61 11.54 11.16
CA ASP A 19 3.41 12.24 12.17
C ASP A 19 4.92 12.30 11.81
N PHE A 20 5.43 11.29 11.10
CA PHE A 20 6.80 11.28 10.60
C PHE A 20 6.95 12.23 9.40
N VAL A 21 6.07 12.11 8.40
CA VAL A 21 6.10 12.94 7.18
C VAL A 21 5.80 14.40 7.48
N GLY A 22 4.93 14.71 8.45
CA GLY A 22 4.61 16.07 8.85
C GLY A 22 5.80 16.88 9.40
N LYS A 23 6.93 16.22 9.68
CA LYS A 23 8.19 16.85 10.11
C LYS A 23 9.17 17.09 8.96
N LEU A 24 8.84 16.61 7.76
CA LEU A 24 9.67 16.73 6.57
C LEU A 24 9.25 17.93 5.74
N ASP A 25 10.21 18.57 5.10
CA ASP A 25 9.95 19.57 4.07
C ASP A 25 9.72 18.86 2.74
N VAL A 26 8.46 18.76 2.32
CA VAL A 26 8.03 18.06 1.10
C VAL A 26 7.22 18.97 0.19
N ALA A 27 7.44 18.87 -1.11
CA ALA A 27 6.70 19.62 -2.13
C ALA A 27 5.32 19.01 -2.47
N CYS A 28 5.02 17.83 -1.92
CA CYS A 28 3.82 17.08 -2.23
C CYS A 28 2.59 17.70 -1.55
N GLN A 29 1.54 17.94 -2.34
CA GLN A 29 0.24 18.42 -1.86
C GLN A 29 -0.89 17.72 -2.61
N LYS A 30 -2.12 17.87 -2.09
CA LYS A 30 -3.33 17.49 -2.84
C LYS A 30 -3.27 18.16 -4.22
N TYR A 31 -3.74 17.47 -5.26
CA TYR A 31 -3.65 17.88 -6.67
C TYR A 31 -2.26 17.76 -7.32
N CYS A 32 -1.22 17.33 -6.60
CA CYS A 32 0.03 16.90 -7.22
C CYS A 32 -0.17 15.50 -7.84
N THR A 33 -0.31 15.41 -9.16
CA THR A 33 -0.73 14.16 -9.84
C THR A 33 0.40 13.37 -10.48
N ARG A 34 1.64 13.87 -10.42
CA ARG A 34 2.76 13.27 -11.15
C ARG A 34 3.07 11.84 -10.71
N CYS A 35 2.88 11.52 -9.42
CA CYS A 35 3.07 10.17 -8.88
C CYS A 35 1.79 9.30 -8.94
N CYS A 36 0.64 9.86 -9.34
CA CYS A 36 -0.63 9.13 -9.46
C CYS A 36 -0.66 8.27 -10.72
N THR A 37 0.10 7.17 -10.71
CA THR A 37 0.25 6.24 -11.84
C THR A 37 -0.55 4.96 -11.63
N CYS A 38 -0.64 4.11 -12.66
CA CYS A 38 -1.25 2.79 -12.57
C CYS A 38 -0.43 1.76 -11.76
N ASN A 39 0.69 2.16 -11.13
CA ASN A 39 1.64 1.23 -10.52
C ASN A 39 1.54 1.14 -8.99
N VAL A 40 0.44 1.64 -8.41
CA VAL A 40 0.19 1.55 -6.97
C VAL A 40 -0.12 0.11 -6.58
N THR A 41 0.51 -0.39 -5.53
CA THR A 41 0.17 -1.65 -4.86
C THR A 41 -0.42 -1.39 -3.48
N LEU A 42 -1.18 -2.36 -2.99
CA LEU A 42 -1.79 -2.34 -1.67
C LEU A 42 -2.20 -3.76 -1.24
N THR A 43 -2.50 -3.88 0.04
CA THR A 43 -3.07 -5.11 0.63
C THR A 43 -4.58 -5.17 0.46
N THR A 44 -5.18 -6.35 0.63
CA THR A 44 -6.64 -6.52 0.68
C THR A 44 -7.28 -5.80 1.86
N LEU A 45 -6.57 -5.59 2.98
CA LEU A 45 -7.04 -4.75 4.08
C LEU A 45 -7.29 -3.30 3.63
N GLU A 46 -6.28 -2.71 2.97
CA GLU A 46 -6.39 -1.36 2.42
C GLU A 46 -7.42 -1.30 1.29
N GLY A 47 -7.48 -2.35 0.46
CA GLY A 47 -8.48 -2.50 -0.58
C GLY A 47 -9.90 -2.57 -0.04
N TYR A 48 -10.12 -3.27 1.08
CA TYR A 48 -11.40 -3.36 1.76
C TYR A 48 -11.83 -1.98 2.31
N GLN A 49 -10.94 -1.29 3.04
CA GLN A 49 -11.21 0.06 3.55
C GLN A 49 -11.56 1.04 2.41
N LEU A 50 -10.79 1.00 1.32
CA LEU A 50 -11.00 1.87 0.16
C LEU A 50 -12.29 1.53 -0.59
N ALA A 51 -12.64 0.25 -0.74
CA ALA A 51 -13.90 -0.16 -1.36
C ALA A 51 -15.11 0.32 -0.53
N GLU A 52 -15.09 0.14 0.79
CA GLU A 52 -16.14 0.63 1.70
C GLU A 52 -16.26 2.17 1.64
N TYR A 53 -15.13 2.88 1.57
CA TYR A 53 -15.12 4.33 1.39
C TYR A 53 -15.77 4.76 0.06
N LEU A 54 -15.42 4.11 -1.05
CA LEU A 54 -15.99 4.41 -2.37
C LEU A 54 -17.49 4.13 -2.42
N VAL A 55 -17.96 3.05 -1.79
CA VAL A 55 -19.39 2.73 -1.70
C VAL A 55 -20.13 3.75 -0.85
N SER A 56 -19.65 4.03 0.36
CA SER A 56 -20.29 4.99 1.29
C SER A 56 -20.29 6.44 0.78
N SER A 57 -19.31 6.81 -0.05
CA SER A 57 -19.25 8.13 -0.72
C SER A 57 -20.02 8.21 -2.04
N GLY A 58 -20.73 7.14 -2.45
CA GLY A 58 -21.53 7.10 -3.67
C GLY A 58 -20.72 7.02 -4.97
N GLN A 59 -19.42 6.70 -4.90
CA GLN A 59 -18.48 6.66 -6.04
C GLN A 59 -18.39 5.27 -6.68
N THR A 60 -19.48 4.53 -6.72
CA THR A 60 -19.49 3.12 -7.20
C THR A 60 -19.19 3.00 -8.70
N ASN A 61 -19.38 4.06 -9.48
CA ASN A 61 -19.02 4.13 -10.90
C ASN A 61 -17.50 3.90 -11.15
N VAL A 62 -16.67 4.12 -10.14
CA VAL A 62 -15.22 3.85 -10.18
C VAL A 62 -14.93 2.37 -10.45
N PHE A 63 -15.74 1.44 -9.92
CA PHE A 63 -15.52 0.01 -10.13
C PHE A 63 -15.64 -0.39 -11.61
N ALA A 64 -16.53 0.25 -12.38
CA ALA A 64 -16.62 0.02 -13.82
C ALA A 64 -15.36 0.50 -14.57
N LYS A 65 -14.78 1.63 -14.15
CA LYS A 65 -13.51 2.13 -14.70
C LYS A 65 -12.36 1.17 -14.40
N LEU A 66 -12.31 0.61 -13.19
CA LEU A 66 -11.31 -0.37 -12.78
C LEU A 66 -11.36 -1.65 -13.63
N GLN A 67 -12.56 -2.14 -13.97
CA GLN A 67 -12.72 -3.29 -14.89
C GLN A 67 -12.08 -3.02 -16.25
N THR A 68 -12.27 -1.81 -16.80
CA THR A 68 -11.63 -1.44 -18.08
C THR A 68 -10.11 -1.28 -17.93
N ALA A 69 -9.65 -0.72 -16.81
CA ALA A 69 -8.23 -0.55 -16.52
C ALA A 69 -7.49 -1.89 -16.32
N ALA A 70 -8.18 -2.94 -15.86
CA ALA A 70 -7.61 -4.27 -15.68
C ALA A 70 -7.11 -4.91 -16.99
N TYR A 71 -7.57 -4.45 -18.15
CA TYR A 71 -7.09 -4.88 -19.46
C TYR A 71 -5.87 -4.09 -19.97
N ARG A 72 -5.49 -3.00 -19.28
CA ARG A 72 -4.33 -2.18 -19.64
C ARG A 72 -3.07 -2.67 -18.91
N ARG A 73 -1.91 -2.32 -19.46
CA ARG A 73 -0.62 -2.54 -18.79
C ARG A 73 -0.61 -1.78 -17.47
N ARG A 74 -0.10 -2.44 -16.43
CA ARG A 74 0.08 -1.93 -15.08
C ARG A 74 1.16 -2.76 -14.40
N PHE A 75 1.74 -2.24 -13.34
CA PHE A 75 2.64 -3.02 -12.50
C PHE A 75 1.87 -4.13 -11.77
N GLN A 76 2.26 -5.38 -11.96
CA GLN A 76 1.72 -6.52 -11.22
C GLN A 76 2.86 -7.15 -10.43
N PRO A 77 2.86 -7.04 -9.09
CA PRO A 77 3.96 -7.58 -8.29
C PRO A 77 4.03 -9.09 -8.45
N ARG A 78 5.25 -9.63 -8.33
CA ARG A 78 5.51 -11.08 -8.32
C ARG A 78 5.82 -11.60 -6.93
N VAL A 79 6.26 -10.71 -6.05
CA VAL A 79 6.51 -10.97 -4.62
C VAL A 79 5.91 -9.86 -3.78
N THR A 80 5.54 -10.18 -2.55
CA THR A 80 5.13 -9.18 -1.56
C THR A 80 6.36 -8.54 -0.89
N ILE A 81 6.17 -7.47 -0.13
CA ILE A 81 7.28 -6.76 0.52
C ILE A 81 7.97 -7.63 1.58
N ASN A 82 7.22 -8.45 2.31
CA ASN A 82 7.77 -9.40 3.28
C ASN A 82 8.39 -10.64 2.59
N ALA A 83 7.86 -11.05 1.44
CA ALA A 83 8.51 -12.09 0.63
C ALA A 83 9.85 -11.60 0.07
N LEU A 84 9.90 -10.36 -0.42
CA LEU A 84 11.12 -9.71 -0.92
C LEU A 84 12.17 -9.60 0.19
N ALA A 85 11.79 -9.12 1.37
CA ALA A 85 12.68 -9.01 2.52
C ALA A 85 13.32 -10.37 2.90
N GLU A 86 12.54 -11.45 2.81
CA GLU A 86 13.02 -12.81 3.07
C GLU A 86 13.99 -13.31 1.99
N LEU A 87 13.74 -12.98 0.71
CA LEU A 87 14.70 -13.28 -0.38
C LEU A 87 16.02 -12.56 -0.17
N CYS A 88 15.99 -11.26 0.16
CA CYS A 88 17.18 -10.48 0.47
C CYS A 88 17.97 -11.07 1.65
N ARG A 89 17.27 -11.44 2.74
CA ARG A 89 17.89 -12.10 3.90
C ARG A 89 18.58 -13.42 3.55
N GLN A 90 18.02 -14.16 2.60
CA GLN A 90 18.57 -15.42 2.12
C GLN A 90 19.70 -15.25 1.08
N GLY A 91 20.01 -14.01 0.68
CA GLY A 91 20.98 -13.72 -0.38
C GLY A 91 20.54 -14.27 -1.75
N LYS A 92 19.23 -14.40 -1.98
CA LYS A 92 18.66 -14.90 -3.24
C LYS A 92 18.35 -13.74 -4.18
N ASP A 93 18.41 -14.04 -5.48
CA ASP A 93 17.97 -13.10 -6.50
C ASP A 93 16.50 -12.74 -6.32
N CYS A 94 16.22 -11.44 -6.37
CA CYS A 94 14.88 -10.91 -6.37
C CYS A 94 14.33 -10.99 -7.81
N PRO A 95 13.02 -11.27 -7.99
CA PRO A 95 12.46 -11.32 -9.32
C PRO A 95 12.56 -9.95 -9.99
N ASP A 96 12.88 -9.93 -11.28
CA ASP A 96 12.73 -8.73 -12.08
C ASP A 96 11.26 -8.32 -12.15
N GLU A 97 11.00 -7.08 -11.76
CA GLU A 97 9.68 -6.46 -11.69
C GLU A 97 9.64 -5.26 -12.65
N ALA A 98 8.82 -5.38 -13.70
CA ALA A 98 8.65 -4.31 -14.67
C ALA A 98 7.54 -3.36 -14.22
N GLY A 99 7.89 -2.11 -13.95
CA GLY A 99 6.93 -1.03 -13.69
C GLY A 99 7.35 0.23 -14.44
N ASP A 100 6.49 0.70 -15.35
CA ASP A 100 6.73 1.94 -16.08
C ASP A 100 5.63 2.97 -15.75
N PRO A 101 5.97 4.12 -15.15
CA PRO A 101 5.02 5.21 -14.92
C PRO A 101 4.31 5.68 -16.20
N ALA A 102 4.91 5.52 -17.37
CA ALA A 102 4.33 5.91 -18.66
C ALA A 102 3.19 5.00 -19.14
N TRP A 103 2.96 3.85 -18.48
CA TRP A 103 1.81 2.98 -18.80
C TRP A 103 0.46 3.64 -18.52
N GLY A 104 0.42 4.64 -17.66
CA GLY A 104 -0.73 5.52 -17.53
C GLY A 104 -0.98 6.04 -16.11
N PRO A 105 -1.93 6.97 -15.98
CA PRO A 105 -2.35 7.48 -14.68
C PRO A 105 -3.10 6.41 -13.87
N CYS A 106 -3.23 6.65 -12.57
CA CYS A 106 -4.06 5.86 -11.67
C CYS A 106 -5.52 5.87 -12.17
N PRO A 107 -6.22 4.72 -12.19
CA PRO A 107 -7.62 4.65 -12.64
C PRO A 107 -8.61 5.41 -11.75
N LEU A 108 -8.21 5.78 -10.53
CA LEU A 108 -9.01 6.60 -9.62
C LEU A 108 -8.87 8.10 -9.91
N LEU A 109 -7.88 8.51 -10.70
CA LEU A 109 -7.62 9.93 -10.97
C LEU A 109 -8.66 10.48 -11.94
N PHE A 110 -9.31 11.59 -11.57
CA PHE A 110 -10.26 12.31 -12.41
C PHE A 110 -10.04 13.82 -12.24
N ASP A 111 -9.86 14.55 -13.34
CA ASP A 111 -9.60 16.01 -13.33
C ASP A 111 -8.53 16.45 -12.32
N ASN A 112 -7.42 15.70 -12.30
CA ASN A 112 -6.30 15.88 -11.36
C ASN A 112 -6.62 15.71 -9.86
N GLU A 113 -7.79 15.18 -9.53
CA GLU A 113 -8.18 14.85 -8.17
C GLU A 113 -8.38 13.34 -8.00
N CYS A 114 -7.91 12.82 -6.87
CA CYS A 114 -8.26 11.48 -6.43
C CYS A 114 -9.48 11.61 -5.51
N PRO A 115 -10.65 11.09 -5.88
CA PRO A 115 -11.87 11.29 -5.10
C PRO A 115 -11.88 10.44 -3.82
N SER A 116 -10.89 9.55 -3.66
CA SER A 116 -10.57 8.81 -2.44
C SER A 116 -9.28 9.29 -1.77
N TYR A 117 -8.85 10.54 -1.98
CA TYR A 117 -7.60 11.07 -1.42
C TYR A 117 -7.46 10.90 0.10
N ALA A 118 -8.59 10.97 0.83
CA ALA A 118 -8.64 10.77 2.28
C ALA A 118 -8.45 9.29 2.70
N ALA A 119 -8.95 8.35 1.89
CA ALA A 119 -8.84 6.91 2.09
C ALA A 119 -7.73 6.29 1.23
N ARG A 120 -6.71 7.09 0.86
CA ARG A 120 -5.64 6.61 -0.01
C ARG A 120 -4.84 5.50 0.69
N PRO A 121 -4.49 4.42 -0.03
CA PRO A 121 -3.68 3.35 0.53
C PRO A 121 -2.26 3.85 0.80
N PHE A 122 -1.48 3.08 1.57
CA PHE A 122 -0.13 3.43 1.95
C PHE A 122 0.77 3.64 0.75
N GLY A 123 0.65 2.79 -0.29
CA GLY A 123 1.40 2.94 -1.53
C GLY A 123 1.22 4.29 -2.24
N CYS A 124 0.11 5.01 -1.98
CA CYS A 124 -0.07 6.39 -2.40
C CYS A 124 0.43 7.39 -1.33
N ARG A 125 0.12 7.12 -0.05
CA ARG A 125 0.45 7.98 1.08
C ARG A 125 1.96 8.18 1.25
N CYS A 126 2.74 7.14 0.99
CA CYS A 126 4.17 7.12 1.22
C CYS A 126 4.99 7.73 0.07
N MET A 127 4.33 8.10 -1.03
CA MET A 127 4.96 8.77 -2.17
C MET A 127 5.08 10.26 -1.90
N VAL A 128 6.24 10.66 -1.41
CA VAL A 128 6.64 12.05 -1.14
C VAL A 128 7.88 12.44 -1.92
N SER A 129 8.06 13.74 -2.15
CA SER A 129 9.21 14.32 -2.85
C SER A 129 9.63 15.62 -2.19
N LYS A 130 10.95 15.84 -2.08
CA LYS A 130 11.54 17.12 -1.63
C LYS A 130 11.29 18.24 -2.63
N HIS A 131 11.26 17.91 -3.92
CA HIS A 131 11.11 18.86 -5.03
C HIS A 131 9.81 18.63 -5.80
N ILE A 132 9.36 19.65 -6.54
CA ILE A 132 8.18 19.55 -7.41
C ILE A 132 8.49 18.60 -8.57
N CYS A 133 7.87 17.42 -8.57
CA CYS A 133 8.14 16.37 -9.55
C CYS A 133 7.85 16.78 -11.01
N LEU A 134 7.04 17.81 -11.23
CA LEU A 134 6.76 18.34 -12.57
C LEU A 134 8.00 19.00 -13.20
N GLU A 135 8.85 19.59 -12.37
CA GLU A 135 10.07 20.29 -12.81
C GLU A 135 11.24 19.33 -12.98
N THR A 136 11.36 18.34 -12.08
CA THR A 136 12.47 17.38 -12.07
C THR A 136 12.19 16.11 -12.89
N GLY A 137 10.92 15.80 -13.14
CA GLY A 137 10.47 14.61 -13.86
C GLY A 137 10.31 13.34 -13.00
N TYR A 138 10.82 13.34 -11.76
CA TYR A 138 10.79 12.21 -10.82
C TYR A 138 10.57 12.66 -9.37
N ALA A 139 10.15 11.72 -8.51
CA ALA A 139 10.04 11.97 -7.07
C ALA A 139 11.42 11.84 -6.42
N ASP A 140 11.86 12.91 -5.73
CA ASP A 140 13.12 12.95 -5.02
C ASP A 140 12.89 12.66 -3.53
N MET A 141 13.06 11.39 -3.15
CA MET A 141 12.74 10.89 -1.81
C MET A 141 14.02 10.63 -1.01
N ASP A 142 14.00 11.05 0.26
CA ASP A 142 15.10 10.77 1.18
C ASP A 142 15.29 9.25 1.41
N PRO A 143 16.52 8.72 1.41
CA PRO A 143 16.78 7.31 1.70
C PRO A 143 16.21 6.81 3.04
N LEU A 144 16.17 7.67 4.07
CA LEU A 144 15.56 7.34 5.35
C LEU A 144 14.05 7.14 5.18
N VAL A 145 13.39 8.02 4.41
CA VAL A 145 11.95 7.92 4.13
C VAL A 145 11.63 6.63 3.39
N LEU A 146 12.44 6.23 2.39
CA LEU A 146 12.28 4.94 1.71
C LEU A 146 12.35 3.76 2.70
N THR A 147 13.23 3.84 3.69
CA THR A 147 13.36 2.80 4.72
C THR A 147 12.14 2.77 5.65
N VAL A 148 11.64 3.93 6.07
CA VAL A 148 10.40 4.02 6.85
C VAL A 148 9.22 3.47 6.05
N ASN A 149 9.11 3.81 4.76
CA ASN A 149 8.08 3.32 3.86
C ASN A 149 8.08 1.79 3.79
N ASN A 150 9.26 1.19 3.58
CA ASN A 150 9.42 -0.27 3.56
C ASN A 150 8.94 -0.90 4.86
N VAL A 151 9.37 -0.37 6.02
CA VAL A 151 8.94 -0.90 7.32
C VAL A 151 7.42 -0.79 7.50
N CYS A 152 6.81 0.35 7.20
CA CYS A 152 5.36 0.50 7.29
C CYS A 152 4.62 -0.49 6.36
N LEU A 153 5.05 -0.63 5.10
CA LEU A 153 4.49 -1.63 4.17
C LEU A 153 4.61 -3.05 4.72
N GLN A 154 5.76 -3.39 5.31
CA GLN A 154 5.98 -4.70 5.92
C GLN A 154 5.02 -4.98 7.08
N TYR A 155 4.78 -4.00 7.95
CA TYR A 155 3.80 -4.10 9.04
C TYR A 155 2.36 -4.19 8.52
N ILE A 156 1.99 -3.41 7.51
CA ILE A 156 0.65 -3.45 6.90
C ILE A 156 0.39 -4.84 6.30
N GLU A 157 1.35 -5.39 5.54
CA GLU A 157 1.25 -6.75 5.02
C GLU A 157 1.11 -7.79 6.14
N HIS A 158 1.85 -7.63 7.25
CA HIS A 158 1.76 -8.54 8.40
C HIS A 158 0.38 -8.51 9.07
N VAL A 159 -0.20 -7.32 9.24
CA VAL A 159 -1.55 -7.15 9.79
C VAL A 159 -2.58 -7.81 8.89
N ASP A 160 -2.40 -7.70 7.57
CA ASP A 160 -3.22 -8.39 6.58
C ASP A 160 -2.73 -9.81 6.25
N GLY A 161 -2.14 -10.54 7.20
CA GLY A 161 -1.49 -11.84 6.94
C GLY A 161 -2.40 -12.96 6.40
N GLN A 162 -3.73 -12.82 6.52
CA GLN A 162 -4.73 -13.74 5.92
C GLN A 162 -5.29 -13.23 4.58
N GLY A 163 -4.79 -12.07 4.14
CA GLY A 163 -5.18 -11.39 2.92
C GLY A 163 -4.17 -11.58 1.79
N TYR A 164 -4.33 -10.74 0.77
CA TYR A 164 -3.50 -10.72 -0.42
C TYR A 164 -2.90 -9.32 -0.67
N SER A 165 -1.87 -9.25 -1.49
CA SER A 165 -1.31 -8.03 -2.04
C SER A 165 -1.36 -8.06 -3.56
N GLY A 166 -1.49 -6.89 -4.18
CA GLY A 166 -1.47 -6.77 -5.64
C GLY A 166 -1.50 -5.32 -6.09
N ASN A 167 -1.69 -5.12 -7.40
CA ASN A 167 -1.94 -3.80 -7.95
C ASN A 167 -3.29 -3.24 -7.43
N LEU A 168 -3.38 -1.92 -7.30
CA LEU A 168 -4.61 -1.20 -6.96
C LEU A 168 -5.81 -1.63 -7.81
N THR A 169 -5.61 -1.74 -9.11
CA THR A 169 -6.65 -2.15 -10.05
C THR A 169 -7.14 -3.56 -9.74
N ASP A 170 -6.23 -4.48 -9.43
CA ASP A 170 -6.53 -5.89 -9.21
C ASP A 170 -7.24 -6.12 -7.87
N VAL A 171 -6.72 -5.51 -6.81
CA VAL A 171 -7.29 -5.61 -5.47
C VAL A 171 -8.68 -4.96 -5.42
N LEU A 172 -8.85 -3.76 -5.98
CA LEU A 172 -10.17 -3.11 -5.98
C LEU A 172 -11.17 -3.79 -6.90
N THR A 173 -10.72 -4.37 -8.02
CA THR A 173 -11.57 -5.22 -8.86
C THR A 173 -12.04 -6.45 -8.07
N PHE A 174 -11.15 -7.06 -7.28
CA PHE A 174 -11.51 -8.16 -6.38
C PHE A 174 -12.49 -7.73 -5.28
N MET A 175 -12.29 -6.55 -4.68
CA MET A 175 -13.13 -6.00 -3.61
C MET A 175 -14.44 -5.34 -4.11
N ALA A 176 -14.62 -5.16 -5.41
CA ALA A 176 -15.89 -4.70 -5.97
C ALA A 176 -17.05 -5.71 -5.73
N SER A 177 -16.72 -6.98 -5.46
CA SER A 177 -17.70 -8.02 -5.14
C SER A 177 -18.05 -8.03 -3.66
N ALA A 178 -19.32 -7.76 -3.33
CA ALA A 178 -19.82 -7.87 -1.96
C ALA A 178 -19.57 -9.25 -1.32
N ALA A 179 -19.60 -10.32 -2.12
CA ALA A 179 -19.28 -11.66 -1.66
C ALA A 179 -17.81 -11.81 -1.26
N ASN A 180 -16.88 -11.15 -1.97
CA ASN A 180 -15.47 -11.16 -1.62
C ASN A 180 -15.19 -10.30 -0.39
N CYS A 181 -15.82 -9.12 -0.27
CA CYS A 181 -15.76 -8.31 0.95
C CYS A 181 -16.26 -9.08 2.17
N GLN A 182 -17.37 -9.81 2.04
CA GLN A 182 -17.89 -10.62 3.13
C GLN A 182 -16.92 -11.76 3.49
N LYS A 183 -16.37 -12.47 2.49
CA LYS A 183 -15.35 -13.51 2.73
C LYS A 183 -14.11 -12.94 3.42
N TYR A 184 -13.63 -11.77 3.01
CA TYR A 184 -12.52 -11.10 3.68
C TYR A 184 -12.86 -10.79 5.14
N ARG A 185 -14.05 -10.23 5.39
CA ARG A 185 -14.52 -9.88 6.73
C ARG A 185 -14.63 -11.07 7.67
N THR A 186 -15.04 -12.24 7.16
CA THR A 186 -15.19 -13.47 7.94
C THR A 186 -13.94 -14.36 7.94
N GLY A 187 -12.82 -13.93 7.33
CA GLY A 187 -11.61 -14.74 7.22
C GLY A 187 -11.72 -15.96 6.29
N GLY A 188 -12.69 -15.95 5.37
CA GLY A 188 -12.97 -17.05 4.42
C GLY A 188 -12.21 -16.93 3.09
N LEU A 189 -11.08 -16.22 3.06
CA LEU A 189 -10.19 -16.16 1.90
C LEU A 189 -9.27 -17.37 1.90
N ASN A 190 -9.34 -18.19 0.85
CA ASN A 190 -8.60 -19.45 0.79
C ASN A 190 -7.34 -19.33 -0.08
N PHE A 191 -7.50 -18.97 -1.35
CA PHE A 191 -6.41 -18.88 -2.33
C PHE A 191 -6.46 -17.55 -3.07
N PRO A 192 -5.30 -16.92 -3.32
CA PRO A 192 -5.27 -15.68 -4.06
C PRO A 192 -5.79 -15.90 -5.49
N PRO A 193 -6.68 -15.05 -6.00
CA PRO A 193 -7.05 -15.07 -7.40
C PRO A 193 -5.86 -14.64 -8.28
N ALA A 194 -5.98 -14.87 -9.59
CA ALA A 194 -4.96 -14.45 -10.55
C ALA A 194 -4.65 -12.95 -10.41
N GLY A 195 -3.36 -12.61 -10.36
CA GLY A 195 -2.87 -11.23 -10.21
C GLY A 195 -2.73 -10.76 -8.76
N LEU A 196 -3.16 -11.54 -7.77
CA LEU A 196 -2.91 -11.28 -6.35
C LEU A 196 -1.95 -12.31 -5.76
N ILE A 197 -1.27 -11.94 -4.67
CA ILE A 197 -0.27 -12.77 -3.99
C ILE A 197 -0.66 -12.88 -2.52
N ALA A 198 -0.53 -14.07 -1.92
CA ALA A 198 -0.72 -14.25 -0.48
C ALA A 198 0.26 -13.41 0.35
N ASN A 199 -0.28 -12.66 1.31
CA ASN A 199 0.52 -11.90 2.27
C ASN A 199 1.32 -12.84 3.18
N ARG A 200 2.41 -12.30 3.72
CA ARG A 200 3.32 -13.03 4.60
C ARG A 200 3.57 -12.25 5.88
N PRO A 201 3.78 -12.95 7.01
CA PRO A 201 4.19 -12.28 8.22
C PRO A 201 5.60 -11.69 8.08
N VAL A 202 5.87 -10.61 8.81
CA VAL A 202 7.22 -10.06 8.95
C VAL A 202 8.11 -11.09 9.66
N LYS A 203 9.24 -11.43 9.01
CA LYS A 203 10.32 -12.23 9.60
C LYS A 203 11.62 -11.45 9.77
N VAL A 204 11.80 -10.41 8.95
CA VAL A 204 12.97 -9.55 8.90
C VAL A 204 12.52 -8.17 8.44
N LEU A 205 13.05 -7.12 9.07
CA LEU A 205 12.79 -5.74 8.66
C LEU A 205 13.89 -5.27 7.70
N MET A 206 13.50 -4.62 6.61
CA MET A 206 14.42 -4.06 5.63
C MET A 206 14.99 -2.72 6.10
N ILE A 207 15.88 -2.80 7.10
CA ILE A 207 16.52 -1.62 7.71
C ILE A 207 18.03 -1.71 7.52
N PRO A 208 18.60 -0.88 6.62
CA PRO A 208 20.04 -0.74 6.49
C PRO A 208 20.71 -0.35 7.82
N PRO A 209 21.95 -0.80 8.11
CA PRO A 209 22.65 -0.49 9.35
C PRO A 209 22.66 1.00 9.73
N GLU A 210 22.85 1.88 8.74
CA GLU A 210 22.91 3.33 8.86
C GLU A 210 21.61 3.95 9.38
N HIS A 211 20.45 3.38 9.04
CA HIS A 211 19.14 3.93 9.41
C HIS A 211 18.62 3.40 10.76
N ARG A 212 19.26 2.39 11.36
CA ARG A 212 18.75 1.70 12.56
C ARG A 212 18.52 2.63 13.76
N ARG A 213 19.43 3.59 13.96
CA ARG A 213 19.33 4.54 15.09
C ARG A 213 18.14 5.48 14.90
N GLU A 214 17.97 5.99 13.68
CA GLU A 214 16.94 6.97 13.33
C GLU A 214 15.55 6.35 13.25
N LEU A 215 15.44 5.07 12.87
CA LEU A 215 14.16 4.35 12.85
C LEU A 215 13.66 3.92 14.24
N LYS A 216 14.52 3.90 15.27
CA LYS A 216 14.17 3.36 16.59
C LYS A 216 12.88 3.98 17.18
N PRO A 217 12.64 5.30 17.12
CA PRO A 217 11.39 5.89 17.61
C PRO A 217 10.15 5.38 16.86
N ILE A 218 10.24 5.21 15.54
CA ILE A 218 9.15 4.72 14.70
C ILE A 218 8.87 3.25 15.00
N LEU A 219 9.91 2.42 15.14
CA LEU A 219 9.76 1.02 15.52
C LEU A 219 9.11 0.85 16.89
N ASN A 220 9.50 1.69 17.86
CA ASN A 220 8.88 1.68 19.18
C ASN A 220 7.39 2.03 19.09
N ALA A 221 7.03 3.04 18.29
CA ALA A 221 5.64 3.41 18.06
C ALA A 221 4.85 2.27 17.39
N LEU A 222 5.37 1.65 16.34
CA LEU A 222 4.75 0.51 15.67
C LEU A 222 4.59 -0.70 16.61
N ASN A 223 5.60 -1.01 17.42
CA ASN A 223 5.55 -2.13 18.37
C ASN A 223 4.61 -1.87 19.56
N SER A 224 4.31 -0.61 19.87
CA SER A 224 3.34 -0.24 20.90
C SER A 224 1.89 -0.43 20.46
N ILE A 225 1.66 -0.57 19.15
CA ILE A 225 0.37 -1.00 18.63
C ILE A 225 0.18 -2.43 19.14
N HIS A 226 -0.78 -2.62 20.04
CA HIS A 226 -1.04 -3.95 20.59
C HIS A 226 -1.63 -4.80 19.47
N PHE A 227 -0.79 -5.65 18.85
CA PHE A 227 -1.27 -6.76 18.05
C PHE A 227 -1.81 -7.79 19.05
N PRO A 228 -3.12 -8.08 19.12
CA PRO A 228 -3.56 -9.26 19.84
C PRO A 228 -2.87 -10.46 19.19
N MET A 229 -1.85 -11.01 19.86
CA MET A 229 -1.20 -12.23 19.42
C MET A 229 -2.24 -13.34 19.54
N GLU A 230 -2.52 -14.01 18.43
CA GLU A 230 -3.26 -15.27 18.45
C GLU A 230 -2.39 -16.28 19.19
N SER A 231 -2.82 -16.62 20.41
CA SER A 231 -2.32 -17.72 21.23
C SER A 231 -2.61 -19.06 20.58
#